data_AF-A0A2A3Y863-F1
#
_entry.id   AF-A0A2A3Y863-F1
#
_cell.length_a   1.000
_cell.length_b   1.000
_cell.length_c   1.000
_cell.angle_alpha   90.00
_cell.angle_beta   90.00
_cell.angle_gamma   90.00
#
_symmetry.space_group_name_H-M   'P 1'
#
loop_
_entity.id
_entity.type
_entity.pdbx_description
1 polymer ?
#
loop_
_entity_poly.entity_id
_entity_poly.type
_entity_poly.pdbx_seq_one_letter_code
_entity_poly.pdbx_strand_id
1 'polypeptide(L)'
;VPGSHHDRKAMTESGLEELLAATLYLGDLGYQGTDAMIPYKKGQRPGTGELIKHDKAFNDQLAKIRWAVEQGISHFKNWKIMAEIYRGVFHELPSVIQTIGRLEFFRLGSLGTRL
;
A
#
# COMPACT_ATOMS: atom_id res chain seq x y z
N VAL A 1 -15.35 -14.76 -0.63
CA VAL A 1 -15.15 -15.98 0.17
C VAL A 1 -15.15 -15.58 1.63
N PRO A 2 -15.96 -16.19 2.52
CA PRO A 2 -15.89 -15.90 3.94
C PRO A 2 -14.68 -16.62 4.52
N GLY A 3 -13.72 -15.88 5.07
CA GLY A 3 -12.55 -16.44 5.73
C GLY A 3 -11.51 -15.35 5.98
N SER A 4 -10.90 -15.36 7.16
CA SER A 4 -9.72 -14.54 7.46
C SER A 4 -8.60 -14.96 6.49
N HIS A 5 -8.41 -14.21 5.40
CA HIS A 5 -7.30 -14.41 4.50
C HIS A 5 -6.04 -13.92 5.21
N HIS A 6 -5.09 -14.82 5.46
CA HIS A 6 -3.80 -14.45 6.02
C HIS A 6 -3.06 -13.51 5.06
N ASP A 7 -2.37 -12.49 5.57
CA ASP A 7 -1.73 -11.46 4.74
C ASP A 7 -0.75 -12.05 3.72
N ARG A 8 -0.04 -13.11 4.08
CA ARG A 8 0.76 -13.93 3.15
C ARG A 8 -0.02 -14.37 1.91
N LYS A 9 -1.24 -14.88 2.08
CA LYS A 9 -2.06 -15.35 0.96
C LYS A 9 -2.43 -14.18 0.05
N ALA A 10 -2.79 -13.03 0.63
CA ALA A 10 -3.06 -11.81 -0.12
C ALA A 10 -1.82 -11.32 -0.89
N MET A 11 -0.62 -11.45 -0.32
CA MET A 11 0.64 -11.10 -1.00
C MET A 11 0.88 -11.95 -2.25
N THR A 12 0.69 -13.27 -2.14
CA THR A 12 0.85 -14.17 -3.29
C THR A 12 -0.25 -13.94 -4.33
N GLU A 13 -1.51 -13.82 -3.92
CA GLU A 13 -2.66 -13.63 -4.83
C GLU A 13 -2.63 -12.28 -5.57
N SER A 14 -2.01 -11.25 -4.98
CA SER A 14 -1.85 -9.93 -5.62
C SER A 14 -0.69 -9.85 -6.61
N GLY A 15 0.16 -10.88 -6.72
CA GLY A 15 1.37 -10.86 -7.55
C GLY A 15 2.48 -9.97 -6.98
N LEU A 16 2.32 -9.46 -5.75
CA LEU A 16 3.27 -8.52 -5.15
C LEU A 16 4.62 -9.19 -4.84
N GLU A 17 4.62 -10.49 -4.56
CA GLU A 17 5.83 -11.28 -4.32
C GLU A 17 6.73 -11.33 -5.56
N GLU A 18 6.15 -11.51 -6.75
CA GLU A 18 6.88 -11.48 -8.02
C GLU A 18 7.42 -10.07 -8.32
N LEU A 19 6.59 -9.04 -8.10
CA LEU A 19 6.98 -7.65 -8.34
C LEU A 19 8.12 -7.18 -7.42
N LEU A 20 8.18 -7.72 -6.19
CA LEU A 20 9.19 -7.39 -5.20
C LEU A 20 10.38 -8.35 -5.18
N ALA A 21 10.40 -9.39 -6.02
CA ALA A 21 11.43 -10.45 -5.96
C ALA A 21 12.88 -9.93 -6.07
N ALA A 22 13.11 -8.83 -6.79
CA ALA A 22 14.42 -8.20 -6.94
C ALA A 22 14.68 -7.03 -5.96
N THR A 23 13.75 -6.77 -5.04
CA THR A 23 13.76 -5.59 -4.17
C THR A 23 13.78 -6.01 -2.71
N LEU A 24 14.58 -5.32 -1.90
CA LEU A 24 14.50 -5.47 -0.44
C LEU A 24 13.26 -4.74 0.06
N TYR A 25 12.39 -5.45 0.78
CA TYR A 25 11.19 -4.88 1.37
C TYR A 25 11.04 -5.29 2.83
N LEU A 26 10.37 -4.42 3.59
CA LEU A 26 10.10 -4.60 5.01
C LEU A 26 8.68 -5.15 5.18
N GLY A 27 8.51 -6.09 6.10
CA GLY A 27 7.21 -6.67 6.44
C GLY A 27 7.00 -6.76 7.95
N ASP A 28 5.76 -6.99 8.35
CA ASP A 28 5.46 -7.40 9.72
C ASP A 28 5.53 -8.94 9.86
N LEU A 29 5.17 -9.45 11.04
CA LEU A 29 5.20 -10.88 11.31
C LEU A 29 4.16 -11.69 10.54
N GLY A 30 3.12 -11.06 9.97
CA GLY A 30 2.12 -11.69 9.10
C GLY A 30 2.67 -12.07 7.72
N TYR A 31 3.84 -11.53 7.35
CA TYR A 31 4.57 -11.90 6.13
C TYR A 31 5.64 -12.97 6.37
N GLN A 32 5.57 -13.70 7.49
CA GLN A 32 6.55 -14.76 7.79
C GLN A 32 6.62 -15.81 6.67
N GLY A 33 7.86 -16.09 6.26
CA GLY A 33 8.22 -17.06 5.23
C GLY A 33 8.07 -16.54 3.80
N THR A 34 7.95 -15.22 3.65
CA THR A 34 8.30 -14.50 2.40
C THR A 34 9.75 -13.98 2.52
N ASP A 35 10.27 -13.33 1.48
CA ASP A 35 11.58 -12.69 1.49
C ASP A 35 11.62 -11.33 2.21
N ALA A 36 10.51 -10.95 2.86
CA ALA A 36 10.42 -9.73 3.65
C ALA A 36 11.43 -9.72 4.79
N MET A 37 12.06 -8.57 5.01
CA MET A 37 12.74 -8.30 6.27
C MET A 37 11.69 -8.06 7.36
N ILE A 38 11.51 -9.05 8.23
CA ILE A 38 10.53 -9.04 9.32
C ILE A 38 11.20 -8.88 10.70
N PRO A 39 10.47 -8.46 11.75
CA PRO A 39 11.01 -8.37 13.09
C PRO A 39 11.51 -9.73 13.60
N TYR A 40 12.62 -9.71 14.35
CA TYR A 40 13.11 -10.90 15.04
C TYR A 40 12.16 -11.33 16.15
N LYS A 41 11.90 -12.64 16.25
CA LYS A 41 11.15 -13.25 17.35
C LYS A 41 12.09 -13.78 18.43
N LYS A 42 11.59 -13.82 19.67
CA LYS A 42 12.28 -14.56 20.75
C LYS A 42 12.46 -16.01 20.36
N GLY A 43 13.64 -16.58 20.64
CA GLY A 43 13.97 -17.96 20.28
C GLY A 43 14.21 -18.20 18.78
N GLN A 44 14.18 -17.17 17.93
CA GLN A 44 14.50 -17.33 16.50
C GLN A 44 15.98 -17.67 16.28
N ARG A 45 16.88 -17.17 17.14
CA ARG A 45 18.30 -17.50 17.10
C ARG A 45 18.57 -18.76 17.95
N PRO A 46 19.27 -19.78 17.41
CA PRO A 46 19.66 -20.96 18.19
C PRO A 46 20.49 -20.58 19.41
N GLY A 47 20.18 -21.17 20.57
CA GLY A 47 20.94 -20.97 21.82
C GLY A 47 20.58 -19.73 22.65
N THR A 48 19.66 -18.89 22.18
CA THR A 48 19.18 -17.71 22.94
C THR A 48 17.66 -17.67 22.98
N GLY A 49 17.07 -17.85 24.16
CA GLY A 49 15.62 -17.70 24.37
C GLY A 49 15.13 -16.24 24.33
N GLU A 50 16.06 -15.28 24.33
CA GLU A 50 15.78 -13.84 24.39
C GLU A 50 16.37 -13.08 23.20
N LEU A 51 15.80 -11.91 22.91
CA LEU A 51 16.31 -11.01 21.87
C LEU A 51 17.62 -10.37 22.31
N ILE A 52 18.66 -10.49 21.48
CA ILE A 52 19.94 -9.81 21.70
C ILE A 52 19.81 -8.30 21.39
N LYS A 53 20.80 -7.52 21.81
CA LYS A 53 20.80 -6.05 21.63
C LYS A 53 20.60 -5.64 20.16
N HIS A 54 21.24 -6.36 19.24
CA HIS A 54 21.09 -6.14 17.80
C HIS A 54 19.64 -6.32 17.34
N ASP A 55 18.99 -7.42 17.73
CA ASP A 55 17.62 -7.74 17.31
C ASP A 55 16.61 -6.72 17.84
N LYS A 56 16.81 -6.26 19.08
CA LYS A 56 16.01 -5.17 19.66
C LYS A 56 16.17 -3.86 18.88
N ALA A 57 17.41 -3.50 18.52
CA ALA A 57 17.68 -2.29 17.75
C ALA A 57 17.05 -2.35 16.35
N PHE A 58 17.17 -3.48 15.66
CA PHE A 58 16.51 -3.70 14.37
C PHE A 58 14.98 -3.61 14.49
N ASN A 59 14.39 -4.30 15.47
CA ASN A 59 12.94 -4.27 15.68
C ASN A 59 12.43 -2.86 16.00
N ASP A 60 13.18 -2.07 16.78
CA ASP A 60 12.84 -0.67 17.10
C ASP A 60 12.86 0.23 15.85
N GLN A 61 13.88 0.08 15.00
CA GLN A 61 13.96 0.81 13.73
C GLN A 61 12.80 0.43 12.79
N LEU A 62 12.52 -0.86 12.66
CA LEU A 62 11.42 -1.36 11.84
C LEU A 62 10.06 -0.87 12.36
N ALA A 63 9.87 -0.85 13.69
CA ALA A 63 8.65 -0.34 14.31
C ALA A 63 8.42 1.15 14.02
N LYS A 64 9.48 1.99 13.98
CA LYS A 64 9.37 3.41 13.62
C LYS A 64 8.91 3.60 12.18
N ILE A 65 9.44 2.81 11.24
CA ILE A 65 9.01 2.84 9.84
C ILE A 65 7.55 2.41 9.72
N ARG A 66 7.19 1.29 10.36
CA ARG A 66 5.83 0.77 10.37
C ARG A 66 4.84 1.79 10.93
N TRP A 67 5.18 2.45 12.03
CA TRP A 67 4.34 3.47 12.62
C TRP A 67 4.01 4.58 11.63
N ALA A 68 5.00 5.10 10.89
CA ALA A 68 4.76 6.12 9.87
C ALA A 68 3.82 5.62 8.75
N VAL A 69 4.00 4.38 8.28
CA VAL A 69 3.12 3.76 7.28
C VAL A 69 1.70 3.58 7.81
N GLU A 70 1.56 3.07 9.03
CA GLU A 70 0.26 2.85 9.69
C GLU A 70 -0.47 4.18 9.92
N GLN A 71 0.23 5.27 10.28
CA GLN A 71 -0.35 6.61 10.31
C GLN A 71 -0.84 7.04 8.93
N GLY A 72 -0.04 6.85 7.89
CA GLY A 72 -0.43 7.15 6.50
C GLY A 72 -1.68 6.39 6.07
N ILE A 73 -1.74 5.08 6.34
CA ILE A 73 -2.91 4.23 6.06
C ILE A 73 -4.12 4.67 6.87
N SER A 74 -3.94 5.00 8.15
CA SER A 74 -5.01 5.49 9.02
C SER A 74 -5.59 6.81 8.49
N HIS A 75 -4.74 7.77 8.13
CA HIS A 75 -5.18 9.00 7.50
C HIS A 75 -5.91 8.73 6.18
N PHE A 76 -5.36 7.85 5.34
CA PHE A 76 -5.96 7.49 4.06
C PHE A 76 -7.36 6.87 4.22
N LYS A 77 -7.53 5.98 5.19
CA LYS A 77 -8.84 5.37 5.54
C LYS A 77 -9.86 6.41 6.03
N ASN A 78 -9.39 7.49 6.67
CA ASN A 78 -10.24 8.54 7.22
C ASN A 78 -10.54 9.68 6.22
N TRP A 79 -9.80 9.77 5.10
CA TRP A 79 -10.00 10.83 4.12
C TRP A 79 -11.33 10.65 3.39
N LYS A 80 -12.26 11.58 3.63
CA LYS A 80 -13.58 11.61 2.99
C LYS A 80 -13.54 11.58 1.47
N ILE A 81 -12.52 12.16 0.82
CA ILE A 81 -12.41 12.10 -0.64
C ILE A 81 -12.23 10.66 -1.17
N MET A 82 -11.53 9.81 -0.41
CA MET A 82 -11.32 8.40 -0.72
C MET A 82 -12.41 7.50 -0.13
N ALA A 83 -12.99 7.86 1.01
CA ALA A 83 -14.07 7.10 1.63
C ALA A 83 -15.43 7.35 0.95
N GLU A 84 -15.63 8.55 0.42
CA GLU A 84 -16.85 8.99 -0.26
C GLU A 84 -16.69 9.02 -1.79
N ILE A 85 -15.73 8.27 -2.37
CA ILE A 85 -15.43 8.24 -3.82
C ILE A 85 -16.73 8.46 -4.61
N TYR A 86 -16.77 9.59 -5.31
CA TYR A 86 -17.71 9.94 -6.36
C TYR A 86 -19.17 9.46 -6.15
N ARG A 87 -20.06 10.34 -5.67
CA ARG A 87 -21.51 10.05 -5.57
C ARG A 87 -22.22 9.96 -6.93
N GLY A 88 -21.53 10.19 -8.04
CA GLY A 88 -22.08 9.95 -9.38
C GLY A 88 -21.99 8.47 -9.73
N VAL A 89 -22.76 8.02 -10.72
CA VAL A 89 -22.79 6.60 -11.04
C VAL A 89 -21.43 6.21 -11.63
N PHE A 90 -20.70 5.28 -10.99
CA PHE A 90 -19.31 4.95 -11.36
C PHE A 90 -19.15 4.55 -12.84
N HIS A 91 -20.19 3.93 -13.44
CA HIS A 91 -20.19 3.59 -14.87
C HIS A 91 -20.30 4.81 -15.80
N GLU A 92 -20.67 5.98 -15.28
CA GLU A 92 -20.71 7.25 -16.01
C GLU A 92 -19.38 8.00 -15.95
N LEU A 93 -18.45 7.60 -15.08
CA LEU A 93 -17.14 8.26 -14.93
C LEU A 93 -16.40 8.40 -16.29
N PRO A 94 -16.38 7.38 -17.18
CA PRO A 94 -15.80 7.54 -18.52
C PRO A 94 -16.51 8.60 -19.37
N SER A 95 -17.83 8.72 -19.26
CA SER A 95 -18.65 9.70 -19.99
C SER A 95 -18.39 11.13 -19.48
N VAL A 96 -18.26 11.28 -18.17
CA VAL A 96 -17.94 12.56 -17.53
C VAL A 96 -16.53 13.03 -17.93
N ILE A 97 -15.54 12.14 -17.88
CA ILE A 97 -14.17 12.44 -18.35
C ILE A 97 -14.16 12.85 -19.82
N GLN A 98 -14.89 12.13 -20.69
CA GLN A 98 -15.00 12.51 -22.11
C GLN A 98 -15.67 13.86 -22.32
N THR A 99 -16.74 14.15 -21.57
CA THR A 99 -17.49 15.41 -21.68
C THR A 99 -16.61 16.59 -21.27
N ILE A 100 -15.91 16.48 -20.13
CA ILE A 100 -14.97 17.50 -19.67
C ILE A 100 -13.84 17.67 -20.68
N GLY A 101 -13.25 16.58 -21.19
CA GLY A 101 -12.20 16.64 -22.20
C GLY A 101 -12.62 17.36 -23.48
N ARG A 102 -13.85 17.11 -23.97
CA ARG A 102 -14.41 17.82 -25.13
C ARG A 102 -14.64 19.30 -24.83
N LEU A 103 -15.19 19.64 -23.67
CA LEU A 103 -15.41 21.02 -23.26
C LEU A 103 -14.09 21.80 -23.15
N GLU A 104 -13.04 21.18 -22.60
CA GLU A 104 -11.71 21.79 -22.55
C GLU A 104 -11.09 21.98 -23.93
N PHE A 105 -11.24 21.01 -24.83
CA PHE A 105 -10.80 21.16 -26.22
C PHE A 105 -11.52 22.32 -26.92
N PHE A 106 -12.84 22.45 -26.70
CA PHE A 106 -13.61 23.59 -27.19
C PHE A 106 -13.17 24.91 -26.54
N ARG A 107 -12.87 24.93 -25.23
CA ARG A 107 -12.35 26.13 -24.54
C ARG A 107 -11.01 26.58 -25.11
N LEU A 108 -10.10 25.63 -25.34
CA LEU A 108 -8.77 25.91 -25.92
C LEU A 108 -8.86 26.32 -27.39
N GLY A 109 -9.76 25.71 -28.17
CA GLY A 109 -10.02 26.08 -29.56
C GLY A 109 -10.76 27.42 -29.73
N SER A 110 -11.65 27.76 -28.80
CA SER A 110 -12.40 29.02 -28.79
C SER A 110 -11.60 30.21 -28.26
N LEU A 111 -10.52 29.98 -27.52
CA LEU A 111 -9.57 31.01 -27.09
C LEU A 111 -8.49 31.34 -28.14
N GLY A 112 -8.56 30.75 -29.33
CA GLY A 112 -7.85 31.26 -30.50
C GLY A 112 -6.33 31.30 -30.37
N THR A 113 -5.68 30.18 -30.02
CA THR A 113 -4.28 30.00 -30.43
C THR A 113 -4.28 29.66 -31.92
N ARG A 114 -4.14 30.70 -32.74
CA ARG A 114 -3.77 30.58 -34.14
C ARG A 114 -2.38 29.96 -34.21
N LEU A 115 -2.29 28.72 -34.70
CA LEU A 115 -1.10 28.28 -35.43
C LEU A 115 -1.14 28.90 -36.82
#